data_AF-A0A8B5VXJ5-F1
#
_entry.id   AF-A0A8B5VXJ5-F1
#
_cell.length_a   1.000
_cell.length_b   1.000
_cell.length_c   1.000
_cell.angle_alpha   90.00
_cell.angle_beta   90.00
_cell.angle_gamma   90.00
#
_symmetry.space_group_name_H-M   'P 1'
#
loop_
_entity.id
_entity.type
_entity.pdbx_description
1 polymer ?
#
loop_
_entity_poly.entity_id
_entity_poly.type
_entity_poly.pdbx_seq_one_letter_code
_entity_poly.pdbx_strand_id
1 'polypeptide(L)'
;MENKEEMLKIERSIGYILRIGVIVSATIILIGMILLFFQPATGQAPLNSLTLIMHELVQLNGEAFVMLGLFCLILTPVLRVVVSIFAFAKEKDYLYVFITIIVLIVLVIGMSFGLVEK
;
A
#
# COMPACT_ATOMS: atom_id res chain seq x y z
N MET A 1 25.84 19.36 -16.79
CA MET A 1 25.95 17.98 -16.25
C MET A 1 25.24 17.85 -14.90
N GLU A 2 25.19 18.93 -14.10
CA GLU A 2 24.48 19.04 -12.80
C GLU A 2 23.01 18.57 -12.81
N ASN A 3 22.21 18.95 -13.83
CA ASN A 3 20.79 18.56 -13.93
C ASN A 3 20.54 17.04 -14.08
N LYS A 4 21.49 16.27 -14.61
CA LYS A 4 21.30 14.83 -14.83
C LYS A 4 21.53 14.03 -13.54
N GLU A 5 22.42 14.48 -12.67
CA GLU A 5 22.66 13.85 -11.37
C GLU A 5 21.50 14.08 -10.39
N GLU A 6 20.91 15.28 -10.41
CA GLU A 6 19.71 15.63 -9.65
C GLU A 6 18.52 14.73 -10.05
N MET A 7 18.32 14.53 -11.36
CA MET A 7 17.24 13.70 -11.89
C MET A 7 17.40 12.22 -11.51
N LEU A 8 18.61 11.67 -11.63
CA LEU A 8 18.92 10.30 -11.24
C LEU A 8 18.78 10.08 -9.72
N LYS A 9 19.08 11.08 -8.88
CA LYS A 9 18.86 11.01 -7.43
C LYS A 9 17.36 10.98 -7.09
N ILE A 10 16.53 11.73 -7.81
CA ILE A 10 15.08 11.75 -7.61
C ILE A 10 14.46 10.40 -7.99
N GLU A 11 14.78 9.86 -9.17
CA GLU A 11 14.29 8.55 -9.60
C GLU A 11 14.69 7.44 -8.61
N ARG A 12 15.94 7.46 -8.13
CA ARG A 12 16.43 6.51 -7.12
C ARG A 12 15.70 6.66 -5.78
N SER A 13 15.44 7.89 -5.35
CA SER A 13 14.73 8.17 -4.09
C SER A 13 13.28 7.69 -4.14
N ILE A 14 12.60 7.90 -5.27
CA ILE A 14 11.25 7.37 -5.52
C ILE A 14 11.24 5.84 -5.41
N GLY A 15 12.17 5.17 -6.09
CA GLY A 15 12.27 3.70 -6.01
C GLY A 15 12.52 3.20 -4.59
N TYR A 16 13.31 3.93 -3.79
CA TYR A 16 13.65 3.54 -2.41
C TYR A 16 12.45 3.66 -1.45
N ILE A 17 11.72 4.78 -1.51
CA ILE A 17 10.50 5.00 -0.69
C ILE A 17 9.47 3.89 -0.96
N LEU A 18 9.30 3.52 -2.22
CA LEU A 18 8.34 2.49 -2.62
C LEU A 18 8.74 1.09 -2.16
N ARG A 19 10.05 0.78 -2.19
CA ARG A 19 10.55 -0.52 -1.73
C ARG A 19 10.40 -0.69 -0.23
N ILE A 20 10.63 0.39 0.53
CA ILE A 20 10.40 0.42 1.97
C ILE A 20 8.92 0.15 2.27
N GLY A 21 7.98 0.77 1.55
CA GLY A 21 6.54 0.54 1.75
C GLY A 21 6.11 -0.93 1.65
N VAL A 22 6.62 -1.65 0.63
CA VAL A 22 6.35 -3.09 0.47
C VAL A 22 6.99 -3.91 1.59
N ILE A 23 8.26 -3.62 1.94
CA ILE A 23 9.00 -4.35 2.99
C ILE A 23 8.31 -4.16 4.34
N VAL A 24 7.87 -2.94 4.66
CA VAL A 24 7.13 -2.64 5.89
C VAL A 24 5.82 -3.42 5.90
N SER A 25 5.03 -3.37 4.82
CA SER A 25 3.78 -4.12 4.72
C SER A 25 3.99 -5.63 4.91
N ALA A 26 5.00 -6.19 4.25
CA ALA A 26 5.36 -7.60 4.39
C ALA A 26 5.79 -7.97 5.82
N THR A 27 6.54 -7.09 6.48
CA THR A 27 6.96 -7.30 7.88
C THR A 27 5.76 -7.30 8.82
N ILE A 28 4.82 -6.38 8.64
CA ILE A 28 3.59 -6.31 9.44
C ILE A 28 2.74 -7.58 9.26
N ILE A 29 2.58 -8.05 8.01
CA ILE A 29 1.87 -9.31 7.72
C ILE A 29 2.58 -10.48 8.41
N LEU A 30 3.90 -10.55 8.32
CA LEU A 30 4.68 -11.63 8.91
C LEU A 30 4.56 -11.66 10.44
N ILE A 31 4.56 -10.50 11.09
CA ILE A 31 4.29 -10.38 12.53
C ILE A 31 2.87 -10.85 12.85
N GLY A 32 1.87 -10.42 12.07
CA GLY A 32 0.48 -10.85 12.24
C GLY A 32 0.31 -12.36 12.08
N MET A 33 0.97 -12.98 11.11
CA MET A 33 0.97 -14.43 10.91
C MET A 33 1.61 -15.18 12.08
N ILE A 34 2.73 -14.68 12.62
CA ILE A 34 3.36 -15.26 13.80
C ILE A 34 2.42 -15.18 15.00
N LEU A 35 1.78 -14.03 15.23
CA LEU A 35 0.81 -13.85 16.31
C LEU A 35 -0.38 -14.81 16.15
N LEU A 36 -0.90 -14.99 14.94
CA LEU A 36 -2.00 -15.91 14.64
C LEU A 36 -1.62 -17.38 14.89
N PHE A 37 -0.34 -17.74 14.70
CA PHE A 37 0.17 -19.08 14.97
C PHE A 37 0.19 -19.41 16.48
N PHE A 38 0.50 -18.43 17.33
CA PHE A 38 0.49 -18.59 18.79
C PHE A 38 -0.89 -18.38 19.41
N GLN A 39 -1.69 -17.49 18.84
CA GLN A 39 -3.04 -17.16 19.30
C GLN A 39 -4.01 -17.29 18.09
N PRO A 40 -4.57 -18.48 17.86
CA PRO A 40 -5.51 -18.71 16.77
C PRO A 40 -6.72 -17.77 16.90
N ALA A 41 -7.12 -17.14 15.80
CA ALA A 41 -8.27 -16.24 15.77
C ALA A 41 -9.52 -16.97 16.30
N THR A 42 -10.12 -16.44 17.36
CA THR A 42 -11.25 -17.09 18.05
C THR A 42 -12.59 -16.91 17.31
N GLY A 43 -12.58 -16.69 15.99
CA GLY A 43 -13.79 -16.52 15.18
C GLY A 43 -14.63 -15.31 15.59
N GLN A 44 -14.00 -14.25 16.10
CA GLN A 44 -14.68 -13.00 16.41
C GLN A 44 -15.02 -12.26 15.11
N ALA A 45 -16.12 -11.52 15.16
CA ALA A 45 -16.86 -10.99 14.02
C ALA A 45 -15.96 -10.37 12.92
N PRO A 46 -16.34 -10.49 11.64
CA PRO A 46 -15.52 -10.02 10.53
C PRO A 46 -15.15 -8.54 10.72
N LEU A 47 -13.84 -8.27 10.71
CA LEU A 47 -13.21 -6.95 10.86
C LEU A 47 -13.50 -6.06 9.64
N ASN A 48 -14.76 -5.70 9.45
CA ASN A 48 -15.23 -4.94 8.27
C ASN A 48 -15.00 -3.43 8.39
N SER A 49 -14.44 -2.96 9.52
CA SER A 49 -14.34 -1.53 9.84
C SER A 49 -12.93 -1.17 10.28
N LEU A 50 -12.36 -0.13 9.67
CA LEU A 50 -11.06 0.45 10.06
C LEU A 50 -11.00 0.82 11.55
N THR A 51 -12.12 1.22 12.14
CA THR A 51 -12.24 1.53 13.57
C THR A 51 -12.10 0.28 14.46
N LEU A 52 -12.58 -0.88 14.00
CA LEU A 52 -12.43 -2.15 14.73
C LEU A 52 -11.00 -2.67 14.61
N ILE A 53 -10.37 -2.52 13.43
CA ILE A 53 -8.96 -2.85 13.24
C ILE A 53 -8.06 -2.07 14.21
N MET A 54 -8.30 -0.76 14.38
CA MET A 54 -7.56 0.07 15.34
C MET A 54 -7.76 -0.36 16.79
N HIS A 55 -8.99 -0.77 17.16
CA HIS A 55 -9.29 -1.21 18.52
C HIS A 55 -8.73 -2.61 18.83
N GLU A 56 -8.74 -3.53 17.86
CA GLU A 56 -8.18 -4.88 18.01
C GLU A 56 -6.64 -4.92 17.90
N LEU A 57 -6.03 -3.93 17.23
CA LEU A 57 -4.57 -3.77 17.24
C LEU A 57 -4.02 -3.55 18.66
N VAL A 58 -4.80 -2.86 19.51
CA VAL A 58 -4.48 -2.65 20.94
C VAL A 58 -4.60 -3.94 21.74
N GLN A 59 -5.42 -4.89 21.30
CA GLN A 59 -5.58 -6.20 21.94
C GLN A 59 -4.58 -7.25 21.45
N LEU A 60 -3.61 -6.89 20.61
CA LEU A 60 -2.60 -7.79 20.04
C LEU A 60 -3.21 -8.98 19.28
N ASN A 61 -4.40 -8.83 18.69
CA ASN A 61 -4.98 -9.87 17.85
C ASN A 61 -4.20 -9.99 16.54
N GLY A 62 -3.71 -11.20 16.23
CA GLY A 62 -2.93 -11.47 15.01
C GLY A 62 -3.69 -11.16 13.72
N GLU A 63 -5.02 -11.30 13.73
CA GLU A 63 -5.89 -11.01 12.57
C GLU A 63 -5.86 -9.51 12.21
N ALA A 64 -5.85 -8.61 13.20
CA ALA A 64 -5.78 -7.17 12.98
C ALA A 64 -4.44 -6.75 12.35
N PHE A 65 -3.33 -7.38 12.75
CA PHE A 65 -2.02 -7.13 12.16
C PHE A 65 -1.95 -7.60 10.70
N VAL A 66 -2.46 -8.79 10.39
CA VAL A 66 -2.51 -9.30 9.00
C VAL A 66 -3.36 -8.37 8.13
N MET A 67 -4.53 -7.96 8.62
CA MET A 67 -5.43 -7.09 7.86
C MET A 67 -4.85 -5.69 7.64
N LEU A 68 -4.17 -5.13 8.65
CA LEU A 68 -3.45 -3.85 8.51
C LEU A 68 -2.29 -3.96 7.52
N GLY A 69 -1.51 -5.04 7.61
CA GLY A 69 -0.41 -5.30 6.67
C GLY A 69 -0.91 -5.49 5.23
N LEU A 70 -2.03 -6.18 5.04
CA LEU A 70 -2.69 -6.33 3.75
C LEU A 70 -3.20 -4.98 3.23
N PHE A 71 -3.84 -4.17 4.07
CA PHE A 71 -4.27 -2.83 3.71
C PHE A 71 -3.09 -1.97 3.23
N CYS A 72 -1.97 -1.97 3.95
CA CYS A 72 -0.74 -1.30 3.52
C CYS A 72 -0.20 -1.88 2.20
N LEU A 73 -0.25 -3.21 2.01
CA LEU A 73 0.23 -3.87 0.79
C LEU A 73 -0.60 -3.47 -0.44
N ILE A 74 -1.93 -3.38 -0.30
CA ILE A 74 -2.84 -2.96 -1.38
C ILE A 74 -2.73 -1.45 -1.62
N LEU A 75 -2.48 -0.64 -0.58
CA LEU A 75 -2.25 0.80 -0.72
C LEU A 75 -0.91 1.14 -1.39
N THR A 76 0.10 0.27 -1.26
CA THR A 76 1.45 0.50 -1.82
C THR A 76 1.46 0.68 -3.36
N PRO A 77 0.71 -0.11 -4.16
CA PRO A 77 0.45 0.18 -5.57
C PRO A 77 -0.13 1.56 -5.85
N VAL A 78 -1.06 2.04 -5.02
CA VAL A 78 -1.68 3.37 -5.19
C VAL A 78 -0.65 4.47 -4.97
N LEU A 79 0.16 4.37 -3.91
CA LEU A 79 1.27 5.29 -3.65
C LEU A 79 2.26 5.34 -4.81
N ARG A 80 2.57 4.19 -5.42
CA ARG A 80 3.42 4.13 -6.62
C ARG A 80 2.83 4.96 -7.77
N VAL A 81 1.55 4.77 -8.09
CA VAL A 81 0.93 5.46 -9.22
C VAL A 81 0.89 6.97 -8.97
N VAL A 82 0.59 7.42 -7.76
CA VAL A 82 0.57 8.85 -7.40
C VAL A 82 1.96 9.49 -7.55
N VAL A 83 3.01 8.81 -7.06
CA VAL A 83 4.38 9.32 -7.19
C VAL A 83 4.84 9.35 -8.65
N SER A 84 4.47 8.35 -9.46
CA SER A 84 4.73 8.36 -10.91
C SER A 84 4.02 9.52 -11.62
N ILE A 85 2.77 9.83 -11.27
CA ILE A 85 2.05 10.99 -11.82
C ILE A 85 2.81 12.29 -11.54
N PHE A 86 3.31 12.47 -10.31
CA PHE A 86 4.07 13.67 -9.95
C PHE A 86 5.39 13.79 -10.72
N ALA A 87 6.09 12.66 -10.93
CA ALA A 87 7.31 12.61 -11.72
C ALA A 87 7.05 13.00 -13.19
N PHE A 88 6.05 12.39 -13.83
CA PHE A 88 5.71 12.68 -15.23
C PHE A 88 5.16 14.11 -15.43
N ALA A 89 4.42 14.63 -14.44
CA ALA A 89 3.96 16.02 -14.47
C ALA A 89 5.13 17.01 -14.41
N LYS A 90 6.17 16.71 -13.62
CA LYS A 90 7.39 17.54 -13.53
C LYS A 90 8.21 17.50 -14.83
N GLU A 91 8.23 16.36 -15.52
CA GLU A 91 8.87 16.21 -16.83
C GLU A 91 8.05 16.78 -18.01
N LYS A 92 6.83 17.27 -17.75
CA LYS A 92 5.86 17.74 -18.75
C LYS A 92 5.43 16.69 -19.78
N ASP A 93 5.52 15.41 -19.43
CA ASP A 93 5.03 14.32 -20.28
C ASP A 93 3.54 14.06 -19.99
N TYR A 94 2.69 14.90 -20.59
CA TYR A 94 1.24 14.86 -20.39
C TYR A 94 0.60 13.55 -20.89
N LEU A 95 1.22 12.86 -21.85
CA LEU A 95 0.73 11.58 -22.36
C LEU A 95 0.92 10.49 -21.31
N TYR A 96 2.10 10.43 -20.69
CA TYR A 96 2.34 9.50 -19.59
C TYR A 96 1.47 9.80 -18.37
N VAL A 97 1.28 11.08 -18.00
CA VAL A 97 0.35 11.48 -16.93
C VAL A 97 -1.04 10.91 -17.16
N PHE A 98 -1.60 11.09 -18.38
CA PHE A 98 -2.93 10.60 -18.72
C PHE A 98 -3.05 9.06 -18.62
N ILE A 99 -2.06 8.32 -19.12
CA ILE A 99 -2.02 6.86 -18.98
C ILE A 99 -1.99 6.46 -17.50
N THR A 100 -1.14 7.07 -16.67
CA THR A 100 -1.10 6.76 -15.23
C THR A 100 -2.40 7.10 -14.50
N ILE A 101 -3.13 8.15 -14.91
CA ILE A 101 -4.44 8.47 -14.35
C ILE A 101 -5.45 7.36 -14.69
N ILE A 102 -5.46 6.87 -15.93
CA ILE A 102 -6.31 5.73 -16.30
C ILE A 102 -5.96 4.50 -15.46
N VAL A 103 -4.67 4.20 -15.30
CA VAL A 103 -4.21 3.09 -14.45
C VAL A 103 -4.68 3.28 -13.01
N LEU A 104 -4.59 4.50 -12.46
CA LEU A 104 -5.07 4.82 -11.11
C LEU A 104 -6.57 4.53 -10.97
N ILE A 105 -7.38 4.93 -11.95
CA ILE A 105 -8.83 4.69 -11.97
C ILE A 105 -9.12 3.18 -11.98
N VAL A 106 -8.45 2.41 -12.85
CA VAL A 106 -8.62 0.94 -12.89
C VAL A 106 -8.18 0.29 -11.57
N LEU A 107 -7.11 0.79 -10.94
CA LEU A 107 -6.65 0.32 -9.63
C LEU A 107 -7.69 0.58 -8.53
N VAL A 108 -8.24 1.79 -8.48
CA VAL A 108 -9.27 2.15 -7.50
C VAL A 108 -10.53 1.35 -7.72
N ILE A 109 -10.97 1.19 -8.97
CA ILE A 109 -12.12 0.34 -9.31
C ILE A 109 -11.86 -1.11 -8.87
N GLY A 110 -10.71 -1.69 -9.22
CA GLY A 110 -10.34 -3.04 -8.83
C GLY A 110 -10.27 -3.22 -7.31
N MET A 111 -9.70 -2.23 -6.60
CA MET A 111 -9.67 -2.21 -5.13
C MET A 111 -11.09 -2.11 -4.55
N SER A 112 -11.96 -1.26 -5.10
CA SER A 112 -13.33 -1.12 -4.66
C SER A 112 -14.13 -2.40 -4.90
N PHE A 113 -14.03 -3.03 -6.07
CA PHE A 113 -14.69 -4.31 -6.33
C PHE A 113 -14.15 -5.42 -5.43
N GLY A 114 -12.82 -5.53 -5.27
CA GLY A 114 -12.21 -6.53 -4.39
C GLY A 114 -12.49 -6.33 -2.90
N LEU A 115 -12.73 -5.11 -2.44
CA LEU A 115 -13.20 -4.81 -1.09
C LEU A 115 -14.73 -4.96 -0.92
N VAL A 116 -15.49 -4.89 -2.02
CA VAL A 116 -16.96 -4.98 -2.03
C VAL A 116 -17.44 -6.43 -2.14
N GLU A 117 -16.65 -7.32 -2.72
CA GLU A 117 -16.96 -8.75 -2.76
C GLU A 117 -16.80 -9.35 -1.35
N LYS A 118 -17.94 -9.49 -0.66
CA LYS A 118 -18.10 -10.14 0.66
C LYS A 118 -18.06 -11.65 0.55
#